data_AF-A0A0M3J7C1-F1
#
_entry.id   AF-A0A0M3J7C1-F1
#
_cell.length_a   1.000
_cell.length_b   1.000
_cell.length_c   1.000
_cell.angle_alpha   90.00
_cell.angle_beta   90.00
_cell.angle_gamma   90.00
#
_symmetry.space_group_name_H-M   'P 1'
#
loop_
_entity.id
_entity.type
_entity.pdbx_description
1 polymer ?
#
loop_
_entity_poly.entity_id
_entity_poly.type
_entity_poly.pdbx_seq_one_letter_code
_entity_poly.pdbx_strand_id
1 'polypeptide(L)'
;MQVKVHFECILQSGTEDQQLRVLCRYVNEAAICLEEEVIQSPTAGDIASIFGIGFPPFWGGPFRFVDLYGPEKLVNNMSRYADAYGEEQFRPAQILIDHAKSGKKFYRI
;
A
#
# COMPACT_ATOMS: atom_id res chain seq x y z
N MET A 1 8.31 -5.23 26.43
CA MET A 1 9.26 -5.17 25.29
C MET A 1 8.68 -4.43 24.08
N GLN A 2 7.41 -4.66 23.73
CA GLN A 2 6.65 -3.97 22.65
C GLN A 2 6.67 -2.42 22.72
N VAL A 3 6.57 -1.82 23.92
CA VAL A 3 6.49 -0.35 24.08
C VAL A 3 7.80 0.37 23.73
N LYS A 4 8.96 -0.29 23.85
CA LYS A 4 10.27 0.34 23.61
C LYS A 4 10.58 0.47 22.11
N VAL A 5 10.13 -0.50 21.30
CA VAL A 5 10.28 -0.51 19.83
C VAL A 5 9.38 0.54 19.19
N HIS A 6 8.16 0.71 19.71
CA HIS A 6 7.21 1.72 19.26
C HIS A 6 7.79 3.14 19.37
N PHE A 7 8.52 3.44 20.46
CA PHE A 7 9.17 4.74 20.66
C PHE A 7 10.41 4.96 19.77
N GLU A 8 11.21 3.94 19.49
CA GLU A 8 12.39 4.06 18.63
C GLU A 8 12.04 4.26 17.15
N CYS A 9 10.96 3.64 16.66
CA CYS A 9 10.51 3.83 15.27
C CYS A 9 9.90 5.22 15.02
N ILE A 10 9.21 5.80 16.02
CA ILE A 10 8.69 7.18 15.96
C ILE A 10 9.84 8.19 15.77
N LEU A 11 11.03 7.93 16.31
CA LEU A 11 12.19 8.81 16.24
C LEU A 11 13.04 8.64 14.96
N GLN A 12 12.78 7.62 14.14
CA GLN A 12 13.41 7.42 12.82
C GLN A 12 12.58 7.97 11.65
N SER A 13 11.66 8.93 11.88
CA SER A 13 10.73 9.35 10.83
C SER A 13 11.36 10.36 9.87
N GLY A 14 12.05 9.87 8.84
CA GLY A 14 12.28 10.67 7.63
C GLY A 14 10.95 11.07 6.99
N THR A 15 10.90 12.21 6.29
CA THR A 15 9.67 12.68 5.62
C THR A 15 9.08 11.63 4.69
N GLU A 16 9.95 10.86 4.02
CA GLU A 16 9.55 9.75 3.14
C GLU A 16 8.85 8.61 3.88
N ASP A 17 9.30 8.27 5.09
CA ASP A 17 8.67 7.25 5.93
C ASP A 17 7.27 7.68 6.33
N GLN A 18 7.10 8.95 6.72
CA GLN A 18 5.81 9.52 7.06
C GLN A 18 4.82 9.45 5.89
N GLN A 19 5.28 9.81 4.68
CA GLN A 19 4.49 9.71 3.46
C GLN A 19 4.10 8.26 3.14
N LEU A 20 5.06 7.33 3.24
CA LEU A 20 4.81 5.91 2.96
C LEU A 20 3.82 5.28 3.94
N ARG A 21 3.84 5.64 5.23
CA ARG A 21 2.85 5.10 6.20
C ARG A 21 1.42 5.46 5.83
N VAL A 22 1.18 6.67 5.33
CA VAL A 22 -0.16 7.08 4.88
C VAL A 22 -0.51 6.36 3.58
N LEU A 23 0.42 6.38 2.63
CA LEU A 23 0.20 5.81 1.30
C LEU A 23 -0.04 4.30 1.32
N CYS A 24 0.76 3.55 2.09
CA CYS A 24 0.64 2.10 2.18
C CYS A 24 -0.74 1.68 2.68
N ARG A 25 -1.29 2.38 3.69
CA ARG A 25 -2.63 2.08 4.20
C ARG A 25 -3.71 2.35 3.16
N TYR A 26 -3.64 3.49 2.48
CA TYR A 26 -4.59 3.81 1.41
C TYR A 26 -4.56 2.77 0.28
N VAL A 27 -3.37 2.42 -0.20
CA VAL A 27 -3.20 1.43 -1.28
C VAL A 27 -3.67 0.05 -0.83
N ASN A 28 -3.46 -0.30 0.44
CA ASN A 28 -3.94 -1.57 0.99
C ASN A 28 -5.47 -1.67 0.98
N GLU A 29 -6.17 -0.63 1.43
CA GLU A 29 -7.64 -0.59 1.39
C GLU A 29 -8.15 -0.64 -0.04
N ALA A 30 -7.50 0.07 -0.98
CA ALA A 30 -7.85 -0.03 -2.39
C ALA A 30 -7.70 -1.47 -2.91
N ALA A 31 -6.64 -2.16 -2.51
CA ALA A 31 -6.41 -3.55 -2.89
C ALA A 31 -7.45 -4.51 -2.28
N ILE A 32 -7.85 -4.30 -1.02
CA ILE A 32 -8.94 -5.06 -0.39
C ILE A 32 -10.26 -4.83 -1.13
N CYS A 33 -10.59 -3.59 -1.49
CA CYS A 33 -11.79 -3.30 -2.29
C CYS A 33 -11.79 -4.01 -3.65
N LEU A 34 -10.62 -4.25 -4.24
CA LEU A 34 -10.50 -5.02 -5.48
C LEU A 34 -10.70 -6.53 -5.24
N GLU A 35 -10.13 -7.04 -4.14
CA GLU A 35 -10.25 -8.44 -3.73
C GLU A 35 -11.68 -8.81 -3.33
N GLU A 36 -12.40 -7.90 -2.68
CA GLU A 36 -13.81 -8.04 -2.30
C GLU A 36 -14.79 -7.73 -3.46
N GLU A 37 -14.27 -7.47 -4.66
CA GLU A 37 -15.04 -7.12 -5.87
C GLU A 37 -15.95 -5.87 -5.71
N VAL A 38 -15.66 -5.00 -4.74
CA VAL A 38 -16.33 -3.69 -4.57
C VAL A 38 -16.02 -2.79 -5.76
N ILE A 39 -14.79 -2.85 -6.27
CA ILE A 39 -14.39 -2.23 -7.53
C ILE A 39 -14.21 -3.28 -8.62
N GLN A 40 -14.78 -3.01 -9.80
CA GLN A 40 -14.83 -3.97 -10.90
C GLN A 40 -13.48 -4.18 -11.60
N SER A 41 -12.57 -3.21 -11.52
CA SER A 41 -11.26 -3.30 -12.17
C SER A 41 -10.24 -2.35 -11.53
N PRO A 42 -8.93 -2.65 -11.63
CA PRO A 42 -7.86 -1.74 -11.20
C PRO A 42 -7.96 -0.37 -11.87
N THR A 43 -8.30 -0.33 -13.16
CA THR A 43 -8.48 0.91 -13.93
C THR A 43 -9.57 1.80 -13.35
N ALA A 44 -10.73 1.22 -13.00
CA ALA A 44 -11.81 1.98 -12.38
C ALA A 44 -11.41 2.52 -11.00
N GLY A 45 -10.72 1.72 -10.20
CA GLY A 45 -10.22 2.14 -8.89
C GLY A 45 -9.16 3.24 -8.97
N ASP A 46 -8.28 3.20 -9.96
CA ASP A 46 -7.27 4.23 -10.21
C ASP A 46 -7.92 5.57 -10.62
N ILE A 47 -8.86 5.53 -11.58
CA ILE A 47 -9.62 6.70 -12.01
C ILE A 47 -10.40 7.29 -10.83
N ALA A 48 -11.12 6.45 -10.07
CA ALA A 48 -11.89 6.89 -8.92
C ALA A 48 -10.99 7.52 -7.83
N SER A 49 -9.80 6.97 -7.60
CA SER A 49 -8.85 7.52 -6.64
C SER A 49 -8.30 8.88 -7.06
N ILE A 50 -7.96 9.04 -8.34
CA ILE A 50 -7.44 10.29 -8.89
C ILE A 50 -8.50 11.39 -8.86
N PHE A 51 -9.70 11.11 -9.38
CA PHE A 51 -10.76 12.12 -9.50
C PHE A 51 -11.62 12.30 -8.24
N GLY A 52 -11.65 11.31 -7.36
CA GLY A 52 -12.43 11.35 -6.11
C GLY A 52 -11.64 11.93 -4.96
N ILE A 53 -10.56 11.26 -4.55
CA ILE A 53 -9.77 11.60 -3.35
C ILE A 53 -8.60 12.55 -3.69
N GLY A 54 -8.26 12.70 -4.98
CA GLY A 54 -7.15 13.53 -5.42
C GLY A 54 -5.81 12.80 -5.35
N PHE A 55 -5.80 11.49 -5.60
CA PHE A 55 -4.55 10.72 -5.67
C PHE A 55 -3.62 11.30 -6.75
N PRO A 56 -2.30 11.40 -6.52
CA PRO A 56 -1.38 12.06 -7.44
C PRO A 56 -1.45 11.49 -8.87
N PRO A 57 -1.79 12.31 -9.90
CA PRO A 57 -2.03 11.81 -11.25
C PRO A 57 -0.76 11.32 -11.94
N PHE A 58 0.42 11.81 -11.54
CA PHE A 58 1.71 11.37 -12.10
C PHE A 58 2.07 9.91 -11.72
N TRP A 59 1.45 9.35 -10.68
CA TRP A 59 1.59 7.93 -10.35
C TRP A 59 0.51 7.06 -11.00
N GLY A 60 -0.53 7.67 -11.57
CA GLY A 60 -1.58 6.98 -12.32
C GLY A 60 -2.61 6.24 -11.46
N GLY A 61 -2.60 6.42 -10.14
CA GLY A 61 -3.51 5.77 -9.18
C GLY A 61 -2.84 4.73 -8.27
N PRO A 62 -3.53 4.23 -7.24
CA PRO A 62 -2.99 3.24 -6.30
C PRO A 62 -2.49 1.95 -6.95
N PHE A 63 -3.21 1.36 -7.90
CA PHE A 63 -2.80 0.09 -8.54
C PHE A 63 -1.62 0.30 -9.48
N ARG A 64 -1.66 1.38 -10.27
CA ARG A 64 -0.52 1.75 -11.10
C ARG A 64 0.72 2.08 -10.27
N PHE A 65 0.52 2.73 -9.11
CA PHE A 65 1.60 2.96 -8.15
C PHE A 65 2.22 1.65 -7.65
N VAL A 66 1.44 0.62 -7.33
CA VAL A 66 2.00 -0.69 -6.92
C VAL A 66 2.90 -1.26 -8.01
N ASP A 67 2.47 -1.21 -9.27
CA ASP A 67 3.24 -1.73 -10.41
C ASP A 67 4.55 -0.97 -10.67
N LEU A 68 4.58 0.34 -10.34
CA LEU A 68 5.77 1.20 -10.48
C LEU A 68 6.71 1.10 -9.28
N TYR A 69 6.16 1.07 -8.08
CA TYR A 69 6.92 1.02 -6.82
C TYR A 69 7.49 -0.36 -6.54
N GLY A 70 6.77 -1.40 -6.99
CA GLY A 70 7.08 -2.80 -6.77
C GLY A 70 6.26 -3.39 -5.61
N PRO A 71 5.47 -4.46 -5.86
CA PRO A 71 4.62 -5.07 -4.82
C PRO A 71 5.45 -5.66 -3.67
N GLU A 72 6.60 -6.26 -3.96
CA GLU A 72 7.51 -6.79 -2.93
C GLU A 72 8.01 -5.69 -1.98
N LYS A 73 8.45 -4.56 -2.54
CA LYS A 73 8.92 -3.42 -1.76
C LYS A 73 7.80 -2.84 -0.88
N LEU A 74 6.58 -2.78 -1.41
CA LEU A 74 5.42 -2.31 -0.66
C LEU A 74 5.10 -3.23 0.52
N VAL A 75 4.99 -4.55 0.27
CA VAL A 75 4.70 -5.55 1.31
C VAL A 75 5.78 -5.59 2.39
N ASN A 76 7.06 -5.44 2.02
CA ASN A 76 8.16 -5.38 2.98
C ASN A 76 8.08 -4.14 3.89
N ASN A 77 7.75 -2.97 3.31
CA ASN A 77 7.53 -1.76 4.11
C ASN A 77 6.32 -1.91 5.03
N MET A 78 5.22 -2.48 4.53
CA MET A 78 4.02 -2.74 5.33
C MET A 78 4.29 -3.70 6.48
N SER A 79 5.07 -4.76 6.26
CA SER A 79 5.50 -5.69 7.31
C SER A 79 6.35 -4.96 8.37
N ARG A 80 7.30 -4.12 7.94
CA ARG A 80 8.08 -3.26 8.86
C ARG A 80 7.18 -2.34 9.68
N TYR A 81 6.15 -1.76 9.08
CA TYR A 81 5.19 -0.90 9.78
C TYR A 81 4.25 -1.68 10.69
N ALA A 82 3.88 -2.91 10.33
CA ALA A 82 3.10 -3.81 11.16
C ALA A 82 3.86 -4.16 12.45
N ASP A 83 5.15 -4.48 12.34
CA ASP A 83 6.01 -4.76 13.49
C ASP A 83 6.17 -3.54 14.40
N ALA A 84 6.26 -2.34 13.81
CA ALA A 84 6.50 -1.11 14.55
C ALA A 84 5.23 -0.50 15.17
N TYR A 85 4.13 -0.45 14.42
CA TYR A 85 2.91 0.29 14.77
C TYR A 85 1.70 -0.60 15.08
N GLY A 86 1.77 -1.89 14.76
CA GLY A 86 0.71 -2.87 14.99
C GLY A 86 0.19 -3.49 13.70
N GLU A 87 -0.01 -4.81 13.72
CA GLU A 87 -0.47 -5.59 12.55
C GLU A 87 -1.84 -5.14 12.05
N GLU A 88 -2.76 -4.78 12.94
CA GLU A 88 -4.14 -4.43 12.57
C GLU A 88 -4.22 -3.28 11.55
N GLN A 89 -3.25 -2.36 11.56
CA GLN A 89 -3.26 -1.18 10.70
C GLN A 89 -2.46 -1.33 9.41
N PHE A 90 -1.49 -2.26 9.39
CA PHE A 90 -0.51 -2.38 8.30
C PHE A 90 -0.43 -3.80 7.72
N ARG A 91 -1.35 -4.69 8.08
CA ARG A 91 -1.41 -6.03 7.49
C ARG A 91 -1.66 -5.93 5.98
N PRO A 92 -0.73 -6.43 5.14
CA PRO A 92 -0.90 -6.37 3.70
C PRO A 92 -2.06 -7.27 3.23
N ALA A 93 -2.82 -6.78 2.26
CA ALA A 93 -3.90 -7.51 1.60
C ALA A 93 -3.38 -8.76 0.89
N GLN A 94 -4.20 -9.81 0.80
CA GLN A 94 -3.74 -11.09 0.26
C GLN A 94 -3.36 -10.97 -1.23
N ILE A 95 -4.15 -10.24 -2.02
CA ILE A 95 -3.81 -9.86 -3.39
C ILE A 95 -2.42 -9.19 -3.53
N LEU A 96 -2.02 -8.32 -2.60
CA LEU A 96 -0.69 -7.68 -2.66
C LEU A 96 0.44 -8.68 -2.36
N ILE A 97 0.22 -9.58 -1.41
CA ILE A 97 1.16 -10.67 -1.10
C ILE A 97 1.32 -11.59 -2.31
N ASP A 98 0.22 -11.93 -2.99
CA ASP A 98 0.22 -12.82 -4.14
C ASP A 98 0.93 -12.18 -5.35
N HIS A 99 0.71 -10.88 -5.56
CA HIS A 99 1.45 -10.10 -6.55
C HIS A 99 2.95 -10.00 -6.22
N ALA A 100 3.31 -9.82 -4.94
CA ALA A 100 4.71 -9.82 -4.50
C ALA A 100 5.39 -11.18 -4.76
N LYS A 101 4.71 -12.30 -4.50
CA LYS A 101 5.24 -13.65 -4.72
C LYS A 101 5.33 -14.03 -6.20
N SER A 102 4.32 -13.66 -6.98
CA SER A 102 4.22 -14.06 -8.39
C SER A 102 4.94 -13.11 -9.35
N GLY A 103 5.28 -11.90 -8.90
CA GLY A 103 5.80 -10.84 -9.75
C GLY A 103 4.77 -10.32 -10.77
N LYS A 104 3.49 -10.68 -10.63
CA LYS A 104 2.43 -10.18 -11.50
C LYS A 104 2.18 -8.70 -11.25
N LYS A 105 1.85 -8.01 -12.34
CA LYS A 105 1.40 -6.62 -12.34
C LYS A 105 -0.11 -6.55 -12.47
N PHE A 106 -0.71 -5.48 -11.94
CA PHE A 106 -2.13 -5.18 -12.15
C PHE A 106 -2.41 -4.82 -13.60
N TYR A 107 -1.48 -4.08 -14.22
CA TYR A 107 -1.57 -3.71 -15.63
C TYR A 107 -0.64 -4.54 -16.49
N ARG A 108 -1.19 -5.06 -17.59
CA ARG A 108 -0.41 -5.63 -18.69
C ARG A 108 -0.05 -4.49 -19.65
N ILE A 109 1.23 -4.11 -19.67
CA ILE A 109 1.78 -3.14 -20.62
C ILE A 109 2.27 -3.90 -21.85
#